data_AF-A0A7C6SLZ6-F1
#
_entry.id   AF-A0A7C6SLZ6-F1
#
_cell.length_a   1.000
_cell.length_b   1.000
_cell.length_c   1.000
_cell.angle_alpha   90.00
_cell.angle_beta   90.00
_cell.angle_gamma   90.00
#
_symmetry.space_group_name_H-M   'P 1'
#
loop_
_entity.id
_entity.type
_entity.pdbx_description
1 polymer ?
#
loop_
_entity_poly.entity_id
_entity_poly.type
_entity_poly.pdbx_seq_one_letter_code
_entity_poly.pdbx_strand_id
1 'polypeptide(L)'
;MLFRDEIENHQLNSPINEYRFTGYRRSNIMQIIRKEETKCKMFFGIGDGIVPIKSADMNDNNAKVYYFDLSHMGLLSNSVVS
;
A
#
# COMPACT_ATOMS: atom_id res chain seq x y z
N MET A 1 -17.85 -10.57 0.52
CA MET A 1 -16.74 -9.61 0.33
C MET A 1 -16.21 -9.33 1.72
N LEU A 2 -15.32 -10.17 2.24
CA LEU A 2 -15.17 -10.37 3.70
C LEU A 2 -14.93 -9.06 4.48
N PHE A 3 -14.12 -8.13 3.97
CA PHE A 3 -13.86 -6.86 4.67
C PHE A 3 -14.94 -5.79 4.47
N ARG A 4 -15.64 -5.75 3.33
CA ARG A 4 -16.72 -4.77 3.12
C ARG A 4 -17.93 -5.12 3.96
N ASP A 5 -18.28 -6.41 4.02
CA ASP A 5 -19.40 -6.88 4.84
C ASP A 5 -19.11 -6.63 6.33
N GLU A 6 -17.88 -6.81 6.81
CA GLU A 6 -17.50 -6.54 8.20
C GLU A 6 -17.48 -5.03 8.55
N ILE A 7 -17.06 -4.16 7.60
CA ILE A 7 -17.09 -2.70 7.73
C ILE A 7 -18.53 -2.18 7.71
N GLU A 8 -19.35 -2.62 6.75
CA GLU A 8 -20.73 -2.18 6.56
C GLU A 8 -21.66 -2.66 7.68
N ASN A 9 -21.34 -3.78 8.34
CA ASN A 9 -22.12 -4.32 9.46
C ASN A 9 -21.61 -3.87 10.85
N HIS A 10 -20.77 -2.83 10.93
CA HIS A 10 -20.27 -2.25 12.19
C HIS A 10 -19.61 -3.26 13.15
N GLN A 11 -19.08 -4.37 12.64
CA GLN A 11 -18.41 -5.38 13.49
C GLN A 11 -17.00 -4.96 13.90
N LEU A 12 -16.47 -3.89 13.28
CA LEU A 12 -15.20 -3.28 13.65
C LEU A 12 -15.44 -2.21 14.74
N ASN A 13 -15.46 -2.65 16.00
CA ASN A 13 -15.49 -1.78 17.16
C ASN A 13 -14.14 -1.07 17.34
N SER A 14 -13.98 0.16 16.84
CA SER A 14 -12.82 1.00 17.19
C SER A 14 -13.08 2.48 16.87
N PRO A 15 -12.46 3.45 17.60
CA PRO A 15 -12.44 4.89 17.26
C PRO A 15 -11.72 5.25 15.94
N ILE A 16 -11.55 4.29 15.04
CA ILE A 16 -10.79 4.41 13.80
C ILE A 16 -11.75 4.83 12.69
N ASN A 17 -11.47 5.98 12.08
CA ASN A 17 -12.33 6.59 11.05
C ASN A 17 -11.98 6.13 9.63
N GLU A 18 -10.82 5.51 9.43
CA GLU A 18 -10.32 5.14 8.11
C GLU A 18 -9.65 3.76 8.08
N TYR A 19 -9.96 3.00 7.04
CA TYR A 19 -9.30 1.73 6.73
C TYR A 19 -8.50 1.88 5.43
N ARG A 20 -7.20 1.59 5.48
CA ARG A 20 -6.29 1.67 4.33
C ARG A 20 -5.83 0.27 3.97
N PHE A 21 -5.93 -0.08 2.69
CA PHE A 21 -5.48 -1.35 2.15
C PHE A 21 -4.29 -1.06 1.25
N THR A 22 -3.16 -1.75 1.45
CA THR A 22 -1.95 -1.50 0.67
C THR A 22 -1.26 -2.80 0.27
N GLY A 23 -0.74 -2.82 -0.96
CA GLY A 23 0.18 -3.87 -1.39
C GLY A 23 1.53 -3.71 -0.71
N TYR A 24 2.25 -4.82 -0.47
CA TYR A 24 3.61 -4.78 0.05
C TYR A 24 4.49 -5.89 -0.53
N ARG A 25 5.78 -5.92 -0.14
CA ARG A 25 6.81 -6.89 -0.55
C ARG A 25 7.21 -6.87 -2.03
N ARG A 26 6.94 -5.77 -2.73
CA ARG A 26 7.46 -5.52 -4.07
C ARG A 26 8.59 -4.49 -4.01
N SER A 27 9.48 -4.58 -4.99
CA SER A 27 10.57 -3.62 -5.18
C SER A 27 10.00 -2.33 -5.77
N ASN A 28 10.24 -1.21 -5.11
CA ASN A 28 9.82 0.12 -5.54
C ASN A 28 11.02 1.00 -5.82
N ILE A 29 10.98 1.78 -6.90
CA ILE A 29 11.95 2.83 -7.14
C ILE A 29 11.76 3.93 -6.10
N MET A 30 12.76 4.14 -5.25
CA MET A 30 12.78 5.17 -4.22
C MET A 30 13.46 6.44 -4.70
N GLN A 31 14.47 6.29 -5.55
CA GLN A 31 15.27 7.41 -6.02
C GLN A 31 15.91 7.10 -7.37
N ILE A 32 15.90 8.09 -8.26
CA ILE A 32 16.62 8.06 -9.53
C ILE A 32 17.65 9.19 -9.50
N ILE A 33 18.93 8.84 -9.56
CA ILE A 33 20.03 9.81 -9.70
C ILE A 33 20.48 9.78 -11.16
N ARG A 34 20.22 10.86 -11.89
CA ARG A 34 20.71 11.05 -13.26
C ARG A 34 22.06 11.75 -13.21
N LYS A 35 23.09 11.13 -13.81
CA LYS A 35 24.44 11.71 -13.90
C LYS A 35 24.70 12.34 -15.26
N GLU A 36 24.20 11.70 -16.32
CA GLU A 36 24.25 12.12 -17.73
C GLU A 36 22.93 11.66 -18.38
N GLU A 37 22.58 12.11 -19.60
CA GLU A 37 21.33 11.74 -20.28
C GLU A 37 21.09 10.22 -20.35
N THR A 38 22.16 9.43 -20.46
CA THR A 38 22.11 7.96 -20.60
C THR A 38 22.50 7.20 -19.34
N LYS A 39 23.05 7.87 -18.32
CA LYS A 39 23.53 7.22 -17.08
C LYS A 39 22.63 7.57 -15.91
N CYS A 40 21.83 6.61 -15.46
CA CYS A 40 21.07 6.70 -14.22
C CYS A 40 21.51 5.64 -13.19
N LYS A 41 21.37 5.99 -11.91
CA LYS A 41 21.38 5.03 -10.80
C LYS A 41 19.99 5.01 -10.19
N MET A 42 19.43 3.82 -10.03
CA MET A 42 18.14 3.61 -9.40
C MET A 42 18.35 2.94 -8.04
N PHE A 43 17.68 3.47 -7.02
CA PHE A 43 17.66 2.91 -5.69
C PHE A 43 16.28 2.35 -5.42
N PHE A 44 16.26 1.15 -4.85
CA PHE A 44 15.03 0.42 -4.60
C PHE A 44 14.75 0.30 -3.10
N GLY A 45 13.48 0.25 -2.76
CA GLY A 45 12.95 0.04 -1.42
C GLY A 45 11.73 -0.87 -1.49
N ILE A 46 11.00 -0.95 -0.38
CA ILE A 46 9.83 -1.82 -0.25
C ILE A 46 8.56 -1.02 -0.53
N GLY A 47 7.65 -1.60 -1.31
CA GLY A 47 6.30 -1.09 -1.55
C GLY A 47 5.46 -2.11 -2.31
N ASP A 48 4.57 -1.63 -3.19
CA ASP A 48 3.66 -2.44 -4.00
C ASP A 48 4.06 -2.53 -5.50
N GLY A 49 5.24 -2.04 -5.85
CA GLY A 49 5.78 -1.94 -7.21
C GLY A 49 5.59 -0.57 -7.85
N ILE A 50 4.73 0.29 -7.30
CA ILE A 50 4.46 1.66 -7.78
C ILE A 50 4.62 2.68 -6.65
N VAL A 51 3.96 2.44 -5.52
CA VAL A 51 3.96 3.29 -4.32
C VAL A 51 4.83 2.68 -3.21
N PRO A 52 5.77 3.44 -2.61
CA PRO A 52 6.57 2.94 -1.50
C PRO A 52 5.73 2.80 -0.22
N ILE A 53 6.06 1.81 0.62
CA ILE A 53 5.24 1.47 1.80
C ILE A 53 5.12 2.60 2.82
N LYS A 54 6.14 3.45 2.91
CA LYS A 54 6.14 4.64 3.77
C LYS A 54 5.06 5.66 3.41
N SER A 55 4.55 5.65 2.18
CA SER A 55 3.44 6.53 1.78
C SER A 55 2.09 6.00 2.25
N ALA A 56 1.97 4.69 2.45
CA ALA A 56 0.76 4.08 3.02
C ALA A 56 0.77 4.15 4.56
N ASP A 57 1.95 4.09 5.16
CA ASP A 57 2.17 4.16 6.60
C ASP A 57 2.50 5.60 7.06
N MET A 58 1.45 6.44 7.15
CA MET A 58 1.58 7.84 7.55
C MET A 58 1.58 8.07 9.07
N ASN A 59 1.71 7.01 9.90
CA ASN A 59 1.55 7.09 11.37
C ASN A 59 0.28 7.85 11.80
N ASP A 60 -0.80 7.65 11.05
CA ASP A 60 -2.07 8.29 11.32
C ASP A 60 -2.85 7.49 12.37
N ASN A 61 -2.97 8.05 13.57
CA ASN A 61 -3.67 7.39 14.68
C ASN A 61 -5.16 7.15 14.41
N ASN A 62 -5.73 7.77 13.37
CA ASN A 62 -7.13 7.60 12.99
C ASN A 62 -7.34 6.57 11.87
N ALA A 63 -6.26 5.97 11.35
CA ALA A 63 -6.32 5.01 10.25
C ALA A 63 -5.73 3.66 10.63
N LYS A 64 -6.42 2.57 10.27
CA LYS A 64 -5.86 1.21 10.32
C LYS A 64 -5.35 0.81 8.95
N VAL A 65 -4.08 0.45 8.85
CA VAL A 65 -3.46 -0.03 7.61
C VAL A 65 -3.40 -1.57 7.59
N TYR A 66 -3.88 -2.17 6.50
CA TYR A 66 -3.78 -3.60 6.21
C TYR A 66 -2.85 -3.83 5.02
N TYR A 67 -1.89 -4.75 5.20
CA TYR A 67 -0.84 -5.04 4.23
C TYR A 67 -1.10 -6.38 3.53
N PHE A 68 -1.12 -6.38 2.20
CA PHE A 68 -1.34 -7.57 1.35
C PHE A 68 -0.14 -7.86 0.46
N ASP A 69 0.30 -9.11 0.36
CA ASP A 69 1.45 -9.52 -0.49
C ASP A 69 1.06 -9.49 -1.98
N LEU A 70 0.70 -8.31 -2.46
CA LEU A 70 0.13 -8.00 -3.76
C LEU A 70 0.87 -6.79 -4.34
N SER A 71 0.94 -6.75 -5.68
CA SER A 71 1.35 -5.53 -6.36
C SER A 71 0.23 -4.48 -6.33
N HIS A 72 0.56 -3.25 -6.74
CA HIS A 72 -0.43 -2.17 -6.86
C HIS A 72 -1.66 -2.59 -7.67
N MET A 73 -1.43 -3.18 -8.86
CA MET A 73 -2.51 -3.69 -9.71
C MET A 73 -3.13 -4.99 -9.17
N GLY A 74 -2.35 -5.78 -8.45
CA GLY A 74 -2.83 -7.00 -7.79
C GLY A 74 -3.85 -6.67 -6.70
N LEU A 75 -3.68 -5.55 -5.99
CA LEU A 75 -4.62 -5.09 -4.97
C LEU A 75 -6.00 -4.79 -5.56
N LEU A 76 -6.07 -4.17 -6.74
CA LEU A 76 -7.33 -3.83 -7.42
C LEU A 76 -8.10 -5.04 -7.95
N SER A 77 -7.38 -6.12 -8.29
CA SER A 77 -7.96 -7.34 -8.88
C SER A 77 -8.16 -8.47 -7.87
N ASN A 78 -7.78 -8.27 -6.61
CA ASN A 78 -7.84 -9.30 -5.58
C ASN A 78 -9.21 -9.32 -4.89
N SER A 79 -9.94 -10.42 -5.01
CA SER A 79 -11.29 -10.62 -4.47
C SER A 79 -11.44 -10.54 -2.93
N VAL A 80 -10.33 -10.48 -2.18
CA VAL A 80 -10.36 -10.25 -0.74
C VAL A 80 -10.42 -8.74 -0.44
N VAL A 81 -9.84 -7.92 -1.32
CA VAL A 81 -9.78 -6.45 -1.21
C VAL A 81 -10.88 -5.77 -2.04
N SER A 82 -11.24 -6.33 -3.20
CA SER A 82 -12.24 -5.80 -4.13
C SER A 82 -13.66 -6.33 -3.97
#